data_AF-A0A3D2ERJ5-F1
#
_entry.id   AF-A0A3D2ERJ5-F1
#
_cell.length_a   1.000
_cell.length_b   1.000
_cell.length_c   1.000
_cell.angle_alpha   90.00
_cell.angle_beta   90.00
_cell.angle_gamma   90.00
#
_symmetry.space_group_name_H-M   'P 1'
#
loop_
_entity.id
_entity.type
_entity.pdbx_description
1 polymer ?
#
loop_
_entity_poly.entity_id
_entity_poly.type
_entity_poly.pdbx_seq_one_letter_code
_entity_poly.pdbx_strand_id
1 'polypeptide(L)'
;MGFFRLPVFRRTPMVTAMSSPPPVSVVRPEQPSLPVVLSCPHAGTFLPEDLRRASALDDDVLLQATDFGVLDLVKPAAAALSVPLVVCGYSRAYCDVNRDRDELDPDLFDEGTDLPPHRSRSPRVLAGLGVVPTLIGGKQSIYGDQRLSTASVQQRLDRVHHAYHEALAEQLRLTCAQFGHAILVDCHSMPGLSPSATRGLRRDRNPFRLRHVPGEGQGLSTGAVDAVLGDRFGTTCAKPVVLSVLHRLWNSGLIVEWNRPYAGGYIIQHHGDPKAGVHALQVELSRDLYLDKALQPTANHADIAAMVLSLIERLGALDPAVLRDPSLFEGEDSLA
;
A
#
# COMPACT_ATOMS: atom_id res chain seq x y z
N MET A 1 -23.76 -47.33 34.11
CA MET A 1 -23.26 -46.73 32.85
C MET A 1 -24.25 -45.68 32.38
N GLY A 2 -24.03 -44.42 32.74
CA GLY A 2 -24.86 -43.30 32.30
C GLY A 2 -23.95 -42.22 31.74
N PHE A 3 -23.96 -42.04 30.42
CA PHE A 3 -23.21 -41.00 29.74
C PHE A 3 -23.94 -39.67 29.90
N PHE A 4 -23.34 -38.72 30.63
CA PHE A 4 -23.75 -37.32 30.61
C PHE A 4 -23.28 -36.68 29.29
N ARG A 5 -24.22 -36.24 28.44
CA ARG A 5 -23.94 -35.31 27.33
C ARG A 5 -23.95 -33.89 27.88
N LEU A 6 -22.81 -33.20 27.83
CA LEU A 6 -22.74 -31.76 28.03
C LEU A 6 -23.44 -31.03 26.87
N PRO A 7 -24.12 -29.89 27.11
CA PRO A 7 -24.78 -29.13 26.06
C PRO A 7 -23.74 -28.47 25.16
N VAL A 8 -23.91 -28.64 23.85
CA VAL A 8 -23.16 -27.91 22.83
C VAL A 8 -23.61 -26.45 22.89
N PHE A 9 -22.75 -25.57 23.38
CA PHE A 9 -22.92 -24.13 23.21
C PHE A 9 -22.88 -23.82 21.71
N ARG A 10 -24.05 -23.58 21.10
CA ARG A 10 -24.13 -22.93 19.80
C ARG A 10 -23.58 -21.52 19.97
N ARG A 11 -22.46 -21.22 19.30
CA ARG A 11 -21.98 -19.84 19.13
C ARG A 11 -23.09 -19.05 18.43
N THR A 12 -23.70 -18.11 19.13
CA THR A 12 -24.49 -17.06 18.50
C THR A 12 -23.51 -16.17 17.72
N PRO A 13 -23.62 -16.02 16.40
CA PRO A 13 -22.79 -15.06 15.70
C PRO A 13 -23.23 -13.65 16.14
N MET A 14 -22.34 -12.93 16.83
CA MET A 14 -22.44 -11.50 17.09
C MET A 14 -22.05 -10.68 15.84
N VAL A 15 -22.54 -11.06 14.67
CA VAL A 15 -22.37 -10.27 13.45
C VAL A 15 -23.74 -10.16 12.80
N THR A 16 -24.42 -9.06 13.13
CA THR A 16 -25.45 -8.50 12.25
C THR A 16 -24.79 -8.35 10.88
N ALA A 17 -25.30 -9.03 9.86
CA ALA A 17 -24.85 -8.85 8.48
C ALA A 17 -25.07 -7.38 8.09
N MET A 18 -24.03 -6.56 8.20
CA MET A 18 -24.04 -5.20 7.72
C MET A 18 -23.54 -5.16 6.27
N SER A 19 -24.19 -4.28 5.52
CA SER A 19 -24.00 -3.89 4.12
C SER A 19 -22.56 -3.93 3.60
N SER A 20 -22.42 -4.25 2.31
CA SER A 20 -21.20 -4.02 1.50
C SER A 20 -20.57 -2.65 1.85
N PRO A 21 -19.29 -2.59 2.21
CA PRO A 21 -18.64 -1.32 2.55
C PRO A 21 -18.58 -0.42 1.31
N PRO A 22 -18.46 0.90 1.48
CA PRO A 22 -18.19 1.79 0.36
C PRO A 22 -16.87 1.35 -0.33
N PRO A 23 -16.78 1.43 -1.67
CA PRO A 23 -15.54 1.15 -2.41
C PRO A 23 -14.35 1.94 -1.89
N VAL A 24 -14.61 3.19 -1.54
CA VAL A 24 -13.62 4.12 -1.01
C VAL A 24 -14.18 4.78 0.24
N SER A 25 -13.39 4.77 1.31
CA SER A 25 -13.68 5.56 2.51
C SER A 25 -12.65 6.67 2.62
N VAL A 26 -13.09 7.88 2.97
CA VAL A 26 -12.21 9.02 3.18
C VAL A 26 -12.44 9.58 4.56
N VAL A 27 -11.44 9.50 5.44
CA VAL A 27 -11.43 10.22 6.71
C VAL A 27 -11.02 11.65 6.41
N ARG A 28 -11.92 12.59 6.66
CA ARG A 28 -11.68 14.04 6.46
C ARG A 28 -11.66 14.72 7.82
N PRO A 29 -10.49 15.20 8.30
CA PRO A 29 -10.46 16.01 9.50
C PRO A 29 -11.15 17.36 9.23
N GLU A 30 -11.91 17.88 10.20
CA GLU A 30 -12.55 19.20 10.10
C GLU A 30 -11.50 20.32 9.97
N GLN A 31 -10.35 20.13 10.62
CA GLN A 31 -9.23 21.05 10.59
C GLN A 31 -7.95 20.24 10.32
N PRO A 32 -7.56 20.06 9.03
CA PRO A 32 -6.30 19.41 8.71
C PRO A 32 -5.13 20.17 9.35
N SER A 33 -4.23 19.47 10.04
CA SER A 33 -3.16 20.12 10.83
C SER A 33 -1.76 20.03 10.20
N LEU A 34 -1.55 19.07 9.29
CA LEU A 34 -0.28 18.81 8.62
C LEU A 34 -0.48 18.66 7.10
N PRO A 35 0.54 18.97 6.28
CA PRO A 35 0.52 18.79 4.82
C PRO A 35 0.67 17.31 4.40
N VAL A 36 0.06 16.38 5.12
CA VAL A 36 0.19 14.93 4.87
C VAL A 36 -1.14 14.33 4.46
N VAL A 37 -1.14 13.49 3.42
CA VAL A 37 -2.28 12.67 3.01
C VAL A 37 -1.87 11.20 3.09
N LEU A 38 -2.67 10.38 3.75
CA LEU A 38 -2.44 8.94 3.85
C LEU A 38 -3.28 8.20 2.81
N SER A 39 -2.68 7.23 2.14
CA SER A 39 -3.32 6.33 1.18
C SER A 39 -3.18 4.89 1.68
N CYS A 40 -4.27 4.14 1.71
CA CYS A 40 -4.29 2.74 2.12
C CYS A 40 -5.04 1.91 1.07
N PRO A 41 -4.35 1.52 -0.02
CA PRO A 41 -4.99 0.94 -1.20
C PRO A 41 -5.30 -0.55 -1.06
N HIS A 42 -4.61 -1.28 -0.18
CA HIS A 42 -4.61 -2.75 -0.16
C HIS A 42 -5.04 -3.39 1.16
N ALA A 43 -5.56 -2.61 2.11
CA ALA A 43 -6.10 -3.14 3.37
C ALA A 43 -7.55 -3.65 3.26
N GLY A 44 -8.24 -3.36 2.16
CA GLY A 44 -9.61 -3.79 1.92
C GLY A 44 -9.74 -5.32 1.81
N THR A 45 -10.74 -5.88 2.47
CA THR A 45 -11.02 -7.33 2.46
C THR A 45 -12.37 -7.67 1.83
N PHE A 46 -13.12 -6.67 1.36
CA PHE A 46 -14.40 -6.94 0.74
C PHE A 46 -14.21 -7.61 -0.61
N LEU A 47 -14.78 -8.81 -0.75
CA LEU A 47 -14.83 -9.59 -1.99
C LEU A 47 -16.26 -9.54 -2.55
N PRO A 48 -16.51 -8.77 -3.62
CA PRO A 48 -17.82 -8.69 -4.26
C PRO A 48 -18.32 -10.05 -4.76
N GLU A 49 -19.65 -10.23 -4.80
CA GLU A 49 -20.26 -11.50 -5.21
C GLU A 49 -19.94 -11.90 -6.65
N ASP A 50 -19.77 -10.94 -7.55
CA ASP A 50 -19.40 -11.21 -8.94
C ASP A 50 -18.01 -11.84 -9.06
N LEU A 51 -17.05 -11.47 -8.21
CA LEU A 51 -15.77 -12.17 -8.11
C LEU A 51 -15.93 -13.57 -7.53
N ARG A 52 -16.72 -13.73 -6.46
CA ARG A 52 -16.97 -15.04 -5.83
C ARG A 52 -17.64 -16.02 -6.78
N ARG A 53 -18.50 -15.54 -7.69
CA ARG A 53 -19.11 -16.37 -8.73
C ARG A 53 -18.12 -16.70 -9.86
N ALA A 54 -17.22 -15.78 -10.18
CA ALA A 54 -16.25 -15.93 -11.27
C ALA A 54 -15.01 -16.75 -10.88
N SER A 55 -14.72 -16.86 -9.58
CA SER A 55 -13.54 -17.54 -9.03
C SER A 55 -13.91 -18.86 -8.36
N ALA A 56 -13.12 -19.91 -8.62
CA ALA A 56 -13.21 -21.17 -7.90
C ALA A 56 -12.34 -21.19 -6.62
N LEU A 57 -11.58 -20.13 -6.36
CA LEU A 57 -10.74 -20.00 -5.17
C LEU A 57 -11.55 -19.56 -3.95
N ASP A 58 -11.20 -20.10 -2.79
CA ASP A 58 -11.71 -19.67 -1.50
C ASP A 58 -11.27 -18.25 -1.15
N ASP A 59 -12.06 -17.58 -0.29
CA ASP A 59 -11.78 -16.21 0.16
C ASP A 59 -10.39 -16.02 0.74
N ASP A 60 -9.94 -16.96 1.57
CA ASP A 60 -8.63 -16.89 2.23
C ASP A 60 -7.50 -16.83 1.18
N VAL A 61 -7.67 -17.53 0.06
CA VAL A 61 -6.72 -17.51 -1.06
C VAL A 61 -6.78 -16.18 -1.80
N LEU A 62 -7.98 -15.64 -2.06
CA LEU A 62 -8.15 -14.34 -2.71
C LEU A 62 -7.61 -13.18 -1.85
N LEU A 63 -7.67 -13.32 -0.53
CA LEU A 63 -7.20 -12.32 0.42
C LEU A 63 -5.71 -12.44 0.77
N GLN A 64 -4.98 -13.43 0.26
CA GLN A 64 -3.59 -13.67 0.67
C GLN A 64 -2.64 -12.48 0.41
N ALA A 65 -2.95 -11.66 -0.60
CA ALA A 65 -2.16 -10.50 -0.99
C ALA A 65 -2.60 -9.19 -0.28
N THR A 66 -3.54 -9.29 0.67
CA THR A 66 -4.01 -8.15 1.47
C THR A 66 -2.91 -7.64 2.38
N ASP A 67 -2.86 -6.33 2.53
CA ASP A 67 -1.94 -5.63 3.41
C ASP A 67 -2.49 -5.62 4.84
N PHE A 68 -2.54 -6.80 5.45
CA PHE A 68 -3.19 -6.98 6.75
C PHE A 68 -2.58 -6.10 7.85
N GLY A 69 -3.48 -5.48 8.63
CA GLY A 69 -3.19 -4.67 9.81
C GLY A 69 -2.55 -3.30 9.55
N VAL A 70 -2.17 -2.95 8.30
CA VAL A 70 -1.62 -1.61 8.01
C VAL A 70 -2.64 -0.50 8.33
N LEU A 71 -3.93 -0.75 8.07
CA LEU A 71 -5.02 0.19 8.39
C LEU A 71 -5.13 0.45 9.90
N ASP A 72 -4.90 -0.57 10.72
CA ASP A 72 -4.96 -0.47 12.19
C ASP A 72 -3.80 0.36 12.76
N LEU A 73 -2.68 0.45 12.04
CA LEU A 73 -1.55 1.33 12.39
C LEU A 73 -1.83 2.78 11.96
N VAL A 74 -2.33 3.00 10.75
CA VAL A 74 -2.42 4.35 10.16
C VAL A 74 -3.70 5.10 10.53
N LYS A 75 -4.82 4.41 10.76
CA LYS A 75 -6.10 5.07 11.08
C LYS A 75 -6.07 5.81 12.42
N PRO A 76 -5.51 5.27 13.52
CA PRO A 76 -5.36 6.03 14.76
C PRO A 76 -4.43 7.22 14.61
N ALA A 77 -3.33 7.07 13.86
CA ALA A 77 -2.40 8.17 13.58
C ALA A 77 -3.07 9.28 12.76
N ALA A 78 -3.87 8.93 11.76
CA ALA A 78 -4.65 9.88 10.96
C ALA A 78 -5.57 10.74 11.82
N ALA A 79 -6.28 10.10 12.75
CA ALA A 79 -7.15 10.78 13.69
C ALA A 79 -6.37 11.67 14.68
N ALA A 80 -5.30 11.13 15.28
CA ALA A 80 -4.50 11.85 16.27
C ALA A 80 -3.83 13.10 15.70
N LEU A 81 -3.37 13.02 14.45
CA LEU A 81 -2.68 14.12 13.76
C LEU A 81 -3.62 14.97 12.90
N SER A 82 -4.92 14.66 12.88
CA SER A 82 -5.90 15.35 12.02
C SER A 82 -5.41 15.47 10.57
N VAL A 83 -5.06 14.33 9.96
CA VAL A 83 -4.66 14.24 8.54
C VAL A 83 -5.64 13.38 7.76
N PRO A 84 -5.91 13.71 6.48
CA PRO A 84 -6.79 12.90 5.64
C PRO A 84 -6.24 11.51 5.38
N LEU A 85 -7.13 10.51 5.34
CA LEU A 85 -6.81 9.12 5.02
C LEU A 85 -7.82 8.58 4.00
N VAL A 86 -7.32 8.10 2.86
CA VAL A 86 -8.10 7.45 1.80
C VAL A 86 -7.88 5.94 1.86
N VAL A 87 -8.96 5.16 1.94
CA VAL A 87 -8.93 3.70 2.12
C VAL A 87 -9.74 3.02 1.03
N CYS A 88 -9.15 2.04 0.36
CA CYS A 88 -9.89 1.13 -0.52
C CYS A 88 -10.52 0.04 0.33
N GLY A 89 -11.85 -0.08 0.31
CA GLY A 89 -12.57 -1.10 1.07
C GLY A 89 -12.53 -2.50 0.42
N TYR A 90 -12.15 -2.56 -0.86
CA TYR A 90 -12.26 -3.76 -1.69
C TYR A 90 -10.92 -4.48 -1.73
N SER A 91 -10.97 -5.81 -1.82
CA SER A 91 -9.76 -6.59 -1.99
C SER A 91 -9.07 -6.22 -3.31
N ARG A 92 -7.74 -6.12 -3.27
CA ARG A 92 -6.93 -5.94 -4.47
C ARG A 92 -7.09 -7.07 -5.49
N ALA A 93 -7.54 -8.26 -5.07
CA ALA A 93 -7.88 -9.35 -5.99
C ALA A 93 -9.10 -9.03 -6.87
N TYR A 94 -9.95 -8.09 -6.46
CA TYR A 94 -11.05 -7.58 -7.27
C TYR A 94 -10.59 -6.48 -8.23
N CYS A 95 -9.89 -5.49 -7.69
CA CYS A 95 -9.32 -4.37 -8.42
C CYS A 95 -8.13 -3.81 -7.63
N ASP A 96 -6.94 -3.84 -8.23
CA ASP A 96 -5.73 -3.29 -7.63
C ASP A 96 -5.59 -1.81 -8.01
N VAL A 97 -6.00 -0.92 -7.10
CA VAL A 97 -5.91 0.54 -7.29
C VAL A 97 -4.47 1.07 -7.29
N ASN A 98 -3.46 0.24 -7.03
CA ASN A 98 -2.04 0.57 -7.18
C ASN A 98 -1.46 0.04 -8.51
N ARG A 99 -2.32 -0.13 -9.51
CA ARG A 99 -1.98 -0.42 -10.92
C ARG A 99 -2.60 0.60 -11.85
N ASP A 100 -1.99 0.76 -13.01
CA ASP A 100 -2.54 1.62 -14.06
C ASP A 100 -3.85 1.00 -14.59
N ARG A 101 -4.87 1.83 -14.84
CA ARG A 101 -6.18 1.37 -15.33
C ARG A 101 -6.10 0.59 -16.64
N ASP A 102 -5.05 0.82 -17.42
CA ASP A 102 -4.82 0.16 -18.71
C ASP A 102 -3.94 -1.10 -18.61
N GLU A 103 -3.42 -1.44 -17.42
CA GLU A 103 -2.69 -2.70 -17.17
C GLU A 103 -3.69 -3.88 -17.05
N LEU A 104 -4.40 -4.16 -18.13
CA LEU A 104 -5.38 -5.24 -18.27
C LEU A 104 -4.83 -6.37 -19.12
N ASP A 105 -5.06 -7.61 -18.68
CA ASP A 105 -4.72 -8.82 -19.43
C ASP A 105 -5.74 -9.04 -20.57
N PRO A 106 -5.35 -9.06 -21.85
CA PRO A 106 -6.27 -9.31 -22.96
C PRO A 106 -6.96 -10.67 -22.85
N ASP A 107 -6.30 -11.67 -22.26
CA ASP A 107 -6.85 -13.02 -22.09
C ASP A 107 -7.91 -13.07 -20.98
N LEU A 108 -8.20 -11.95 -20.31
CA LEU A 108 -9.30 -11.85 -19.35
C LEU A 108 -10.67 -11.75 -20.03
N PHE A 109 -10.74 -11.39 -21.32
CA PHE A 109 -11.99 -11.02 -21.99
C PHE A 109 -12.52 -12.13 -22.92
N ASP A 110 -13.86 -12.23 -23.02
CA ASP A 110 -14.56 -13.15 -23.93
C ASP A 110 -14.37 -12.78 -25.41
N GLU A 111 -14.35 -11.48 -25.67
CA GLU A 111 -14.18 -10.89 -26.99
C GLU A 111 -12.87 -10.10 -27.02
N GLY A 112 -12.18 -10.07 -28.16
CA GLY A 112 -10.96 -9.29 -28.31
C GLY A 112 -11.19 -7.83 -27.92
N THR A 113 -10.37 -7.30 -27.02
CA THR A 113 -10.47 -5.92 -26.55
C THR A 113 -9.43 -5.04 -27.24
N ASP A 114 -9.83 -3.82 -27.60
CA ASP A 114 -8.91 -2.80 -28.11
C ASP A 114 -8.17 -2.13 -26.93
N LEU A 115 -7.23 -2.88 -26.35
CA LEU A 115 -6.38 -2.42 -25.24
C LEU A 115 -5.05 -1.86 -25.76
N PRO A 116 -4.52 -0.77 -25.18
CA PRO A 116 -3.20 -0.25 -25.53
C PRO A 116 -2.10 -1.31 -25.41
N PRO A 117 -1.40 -1.70 -26.51
CA PRO A 117 -0.51 -2.87 -26.51
C PRO A 117 0.64 -2.81 -25.49
N HIS A 118 1.11 -1.61 -25.15
CA HIS A 118 2.24 -1.40 -24.25
C HIS A 118 1.86 -1.57 -22.76
N ARG A 119 0.58 -1.47 -22.42
CA ARG A 119 0.08 -1.66 -21.05
C ARG A 119 -0.44 -3.06 -20.82
N SER A 120 -1.10 -3.64 -21.82
CA SER A 120 -1.60 -5.02 -21.78
C SER A 120 -0.51 -6.10 -21.86
N ARG A 121 0.74 -5.71 -22.12
CA ARG A 121 1.92 -6.60 -22.12
C ARG A 121 3.02 -6.17 -21.15
N SER A 122 2.67 -5.38 -20.13
CA SER A 122 3.64 -5.01 -19.09
C SER A 122 4.14 -6.27 -18.36
N PRO A 123 5.37 -6.28 -17.81
CA PRO A 123 5.86 -7.42 -17.02
C PRO A 123 4.93 -7.82 -15.86
N ARG A 124 4.14 -6.87 -15.33
CA ARG A 124 3.17 -7.14 -14.27
C ARG A 124 1.93 -7.84 -14.80
N VAL A 125 1.40 -7.38 -15.94
CA VAL A 125 0.25 -8.03 -16.59
C VAL A 125 0.61 -9.46 -16.98
N LEU A 126 1.79 -9.68 -17.57
CA LEU A 126 2.29 -11.02 -17.90
C LEU A 126 2.50 -11.92 -16.67
N ALA A 127 2.68 -11.33 -15.49
CA ALA A 127 2.74 -12.05 -14.21
C ALA A 127 1.36 -12.20 -13.54
N GLY A 128 0.28 -11.79 -14.21
CA GLY A 128 -1.10 -11.83 -13.72
C GLY A 128 -1.44 -10.79 -12.65
N LEU A 129 -0.63 -9.73 -12.54
CA LEU A 129 -0.71 -8.69 -11.49
C LEU A 129 -1.17 -7.32 -12.04
N GLY A 130 -2.05 -7.34 -13.05
CA GLY A 130 -2.68 -6.15 -13.62
C GLY A 130 -3.71 -5.49 -12.68
N VAL A 131 -4.39 -4.45 -13.16
CA VAL A 131 -5.42 -3.71 -12.39
C VAL A 131 -6.64 -4.57 -12.04
N VAL A 132 -6.95 -5.55 -12.88
CA VAL A 132 -7.79 -6.70 -12.52
C VAL A 132 -6.87 -7.91 -12.53
N PRO A 133 -6.38 -8.36 -11.36
CA PRO A 133 -5.44 -9.47 -11.30
C PRO A 133 -6.06 -10.75 -11.85
N THR A 134 -5.26 -11.53 -12.60
CA THR A 134 -5.64 -12.84 -13.13
C THR A 134 -5.01 -13.98 -12.34
N LEU A 135 -3.89 -13.69 -11.65
CA LEU A 135 -3.19 -14.63 -10.78
C LEU A 135 -3.12 -14.09 -9.35
N ILE A 136 -3.18 -15.01 -8.39
CA ILE A 136 -2.90 -14.74 -6.98
C ILE A 136 -1.70 -15.59 -6.51
N GLY A 137 -0.84 -14.99 -5.69
CA GLY A 137 0.44 -15.60 -5.28
C GLY A 137 1.39 -15.91 -6.45
N GLY A 138 1.14 -15.34 -7.63
CA GLY A 138 1.90 -15.56 -8.86
C GLY A 138 1.73 -16.96 -9.48
N LYS A 139 0.75 -17.76 -9.03
CA LYS A 139 0.60 -19.16 -9.48
C LYS A 139 -0.84 -19.62 -9.69
N GLN A 140 -1.78 -19.17 -8.86
CA GLN A 140 -3.16 -19.65 -8.91
C GLN A 140 -4.02 -18.72 -9.75
N SER A 141 -4.68 -19.26 -10.77
CA SER A 141 -5.62 -18.49 -11.59
C SER A 141 -6.88 -18.15 -10.79
N ILE A 142 -7.22 -16.86 -10.76
CA ILE A 142 -8.43 -16.36 -10.10
C ILE A 142 -9.67 -16.80 -10.89
N TYR A 143 -9.64 -16.71 -12.21
CA TYR A 143 -10.82 -16.98 -13.06
C TYR A 143 -10.79 -18.36 -13.74
N GLY A 144 -9.68 -19.10 -13.67
CA GLY A 144 -9.51 -20.34 -14.43
C GLY A 144 -9.66 -20.09 -15.93
N ASP A 145 -10.56 -20.84 -16.57
CA ASP A 145 -10.93 -20.65 -17.98
C ASP A 145 -12.06 -19.63 -18.18
N GLN A 146 -12.65 -19.10 -17.09
CA GLN A 146 -13.67 -18.06 -17.21
C GLN A 146 -13.05 -16.77 -17.75
N ARG A 147 -13.87 -16.05 -18.51
CA ARG A 147 -13.57 -14.72 -19.03
C ARG A 147 -14.61 -13.75 -18.49
N LEU A 148 -14.25 -12.47 -18.48
CA LEU A 148 -15.10 -11.38 -18.03
C LEU A 148 -15.53 -10.56 -19.24
N SER A 149 -16.77 -10.07 -19.20
CA SER A 149 -17.22 -9.08 -20.16
C SER A 149 -16.53 -7.73 -19.94
N THR A 150 -16.31 -6.98 -21.01
CA THR A 150 -15.77 -5.62 -20.96
C THR A 150 -16.60 -4.71 -20.04
N ALA A 151 -17.93 -4.85 -20.07
CA ALA A 151 -18.83 -4.10 -19.20
C ALA A 151 -18.60 -4.40 -17.71
N SER A 152 -18.35 -5.67 -17.35
CA SER A 152 -18.04 -6.07 -15.97
C SER A 152 -16.74 -5.43 -15.51
N VAL A 153 -15.67 -5.53 -16.32
CA VAL A 153 -14.36 -4.93 -15.99
C VAL A 153 -14.46 -3.41 -15.86
N GLN A 154 -15.13 -2.74 -16.80
CA GLN A 154 -15.31 -1.29 -16.76
C GLN A 154 -16.08 -0.86 -15.49
N GLN A 155 -17.11 -1.60 -15.10
CA GLN A 155 -17.83 -1.35 -13.86
C GLN A 155 -16.91 -1.46 -12.63
N ARG A 156 -15.96 -2.41 -12.61
CA ARG A 156 -14.96 -2.52 -11.52
C ARG A 156 -14.07 -1.28 -11.46
N LEU A 157 -13.56 -0.86 -12.62
CA LEU A 157 -12.68 0.30 -12.73
C LEU A 157 -13.40 1.57 -12.27
N ASP A 158 -14.63 1.82 -12.73
CA ASP A 158 -15.38 3.01 -12.34
C ASP A 158 -15.73 3.00 -10.85
N ARG A 159 -16.19 1.86 -10.34
CA ARG A 159 -16.63 1.72 -8.94
C ARG A 159 -15.49 1.81 -7.94
N VAL A 160 -14.31 1.30 -8.28
CA VAL A 160 -13.19 1.13 -7.33
C VAL A 160 -11.99 1.99 -7.72
N HIS A 161 -11.40 1.74 -8.90
CA HIS A 161 -10.17 2.41 -9.33
C HIS A 161 -10.37 3.92 -9.48
N HIS A 162 -11.30 4.33 -10.34
CA HIS A 162 -11.58 5.74 -10.61
C HIS A 162 -11.99 6.47 -9.33
N ALA A 163 -12.97 5.92 -8.59
CA ALA A 163 -13.42 6.51 -7.33
C ALA A 163 -12.28 6.68 -6.31
N TYR A 164 -11.33 5.74 -6.25
CA TYR A 164 -10.18 5.83 -5.34
C TYR A 164 -9.23 6.95 -5.75
N HIS A 165 -8.89 7.01 -7.04
CA HIS A 165 -7.98 8.02 -7.57
C HIS A 165 -8.59 9.43 -7.52
N GLU A 166 -9.89 9.59 -7.78
CA GLU A 166 -10.60 10.87 -7.60
C GLU A 166 -10.58 11.32 -6.14
N ALA A 167 -10.89 10.42 -5.20
CA ALA A 167 -10.86 10.73 -3.78
C ALA A 167 -9.46 11.15 -3.31
N LEU A 168 -8.42 10.44 -3.76
CA LEU A 168 -7.04 10.74 -3.41
C LEU A 168 -6.57 12.06 -4.02
N ALA A 169 -6.83 12.28 -5.31
CA ALA A 169 -6.52 13.53 -5.99
C ALA A 169 -7.19 14.74 -5.31
N GLU A 170 -8.44 14.58 -4.89
CA GLU A 170 -9.15 15.64 -4.17
C GLU A 170 -8.50 15.96 -2.82
N GLN A 171 -8.10 14.95 -2.04
CA GLN A 171 -7.42 15.21 -0.76
C GLN A 171 -6.05 15.86 -0.96
N LEU A 172 -5.30 15.47 -1.99
CA LEU A 172 -4.03 16.11 -2.33
C LEU A 172 -4.22 17.57 -2.75
N ARG A 173 -5.21 17.84 -3.61
CA ARG A 173 -5.56 19.20 -4.04
C ARG A 173 -5.94 20.09 -2.87
N LEU A 174 -6.80 19.61 -1.97
CA LEU A 174 -7.21 20.36 -0.77
C LEU A 174 -6.01 20.63 0.16
N THR A 175 -5.14 19.65 0.34
CA THR A 175 -3.94 19.77 1.18
C THR A 175 -2.96 20.78 0.58
N CYS A 176 -2.67 20.70 -0.72
CA CYS A 176 -1.86 21.69 -1.43
C CYS A 176 -2.46 23.09 -1.35
N ALA A 177 -3.78 23.24 -1.47
CA ALA A 177 -4.44 24.54 -1.37
C ALA A 177 -4.28 25.16 0.03
N GLN A 178 -4.25 24.34 1.08
CA GLN A 178 -4.10 24.79 2.46
C GLN A 178 -2.64 25.08 2.84
N PHE A 179 -1.70 24.22 2.46
CA PHE A 179 -0.32 24.26 2.95
C PHE A 179 0.72 24.64 1.89
N GLY A 180 0.29 24.87 0.65
CA GLY A 180 1.16 25.15 -0.50
C GLY A 180 1.94 23.94 -1.04
N HIS A 181 1.78 22.77 -0.43
CA HIS A 181 2.34 21.48 -0.85
C HIS A 181 1.59 20.33 -0.16
N ALA A 182 1.83 19.09 -0.59
CA ALA A 182 1.32 17.89 0.06
C ALA A 182 2.37 16.77 0.06
N ILE A 183 2.37 15.97 1.12
CA ILE A 183 3.16 14.73 1.24
C ILE A 183 2.17 13.56 1.26
N LEU A 184 2.14 12.80 0.18
CA LEU A 184 1.42 11.53 0.08
C LEU A 184 2.27 10.41 0.69
N VAL A 185 1.76 9.78 1.74
CA VAL A 185 2.29 8.51 2.25
C VAL A 185 1.38 7.39 1.78
N ASP A 186 1.86 6.60 0.83
CA ASP A 186 1.17 5.41 0.34
C ASP A 186 1.55 4.22 1.23
N CYS A 187 0.62 3.82 2.10
CA CYS A 187 0.86 2.90 3.21
C CYS A 187 0.53 1.46 2.81
N HIS A 188 1.54 0.61 2.88
CA HIS A 188 1.47 -0.81 2.52
C HIS A 188 2.08 -1.69 3.60
N SER A 189 1.81 -2.98 3.49
CA SER A 189 2.54 -3.99 4.24
C SER A 189 2.92 -5.18 3.38
N MET A 190 4.08 -5.76 3.68
CA MET A 190 4.61 -6.91 2.97
C MET A 190 4.67 -8.15 3.87
N PRO A 191 4.61 -9.38 3.31
CA PRO A 191 5.00 -10.56 4.08
C PRO A 191 6.45 -10.42 4.59
N GLY A 192 6.74 -11.04 5.73
CA GLY A 192 8.11 -11.14 6.22
C GLY A 192 9.04 -11.80 5.20
N LEU A 193 10.21 -11.19 4.97
CA LEU A 193 11.20 -11.76 4.07
C LEU A 193 11.99 -12.86 4.76
N SER A 194 12.22 -13.96 4.04
CA SER A 194 13.10 -15.02 4.55
C SER A 194 14.52 -14.48 4.85
N PRO A 195 15.29 -15.12 5.76
CA PRO A 195 16.67 -14.72 6.02
C PRO A 195 17.56 -14.74 4.75
N SER A 196 17.28 -15.65 3.82
CA SER A 196 18.00 -15.71 2.53
C SER A 196 17.65 -14.52 1.63
N ALA A 197 16.37 -14.18 1.51
CA ALA A 197 15.92 -13.01 0.74
C ALA A 197 16.47 -11.71 1.33
N THR A 198 16.41 -11.56 2.65
CA THR A 198 17.03 -10.45 3.39
C THR A 198 18.52 -10.35 3.07
N ARG A 199 19.27 -11.46 3.21
CA ARG A 199 20.70 -11.47 2.91
C ARG A 199 20.99 -11.14 1.44
N GLY A 200 20.13 -11.59 0.52
CA GLY A 200 20.22 -11.29 -0.90
C GLY A 200 20.10 -9.79 -1.17
N LEU A 201 19.06 -9.14 -0.65
CA LEU A 201 18.86 -7.69 -0.76
C LEU A 201 20.04 -6.92 -0.14
N ARG A 202 20.51 -7.35 1.03
CA ARG A 202 21.62 -6.69 1.73
C ARG A 202 23.01 -6.97 1.14
N ARG A 203 23.17 -7.95 0.25
CA ARG A 203 24.44 -8.20 -0.47
C ARG A 203 24.63 -7.22 -1.63
N ASP A 204 23.54 -6.66 -2.12
CA ASP A 204 23.57 -5.70 -3.21
C ASP A 204 24.34 -4.43 -2.79
N ARG A 205 25.16 -3.91 -3.70
CA ARG A 205 26.00 -2.72 -3.46
C ARG A 205 25.19 -1.46 -3.77
N ASN A 206 23.99 -1.35 -3.21
CA ASN A 206 23.20 -0.13 -3.33
C ASN A 206 24.03 1.05 -2.77
N PRO A 207 24.41 2.05 -3.59
CA PRO A 207 25.23 3.17 -3.12
C PRO A 207 24.48 4.04 -2.10
N PHE A 208 23.16 3.96 -2.07
CA PHE A 208 22.30 4.71 -1.15
C PHE A 208 22.07 3.99 0.18
N ARG A 209 22.56 2.74 0.33
CA ARG A 209 22.42 2.00 1.58
C ARG A 209 23.50 2.41 2.57
N LEU A 210 23.08 2.86 3.76
CA LEU A 210 23.97 3.01 4.90
C LEU A 210 24.38 1.62 5.41
N ARG A 211 25.68 1.30 5.31
CA ARG A 211 26.20 -0.04 5.67
C ARG A 211 26.22 -0.31 7.16
N HIS A 212 26.27 0.75 7.96
CA HIS A 212 26.37 0.68 9.42
C HIS A 212 25.50 1.77 10.04
N VAL A 213 24.32 1.37 10.50
CA VAL A 213 23.45 2.20 11.33
C VAL A 213 23.59 1.67 12.77
N PRO A 214 24.05 2.47 13.73
CA PRO A 214 24.13 2.04 15.13
C PRO A 214 22.77 1.54 15.64
N GLY A 215 22.73 0.35 16.23
CA GLY A 215 21.48 -0.25 16.73
C GLY A 215 20.57 -0.88 15.65
N GLU A 216 20.99 -0.90 14.38
CA GLU A 216 20.24 -1.60 13.31
C GLU A 216 20.14 -3.11 13.62
N GLY A 217 18.94 -3.67 13.46
CA GLY A 217 18.65 -5.05 13.83
C GLY A 217 18.46 -5.24 15.35
N GLN A 218 18.47 -4.17 16.14
CA GLN A 218 18.12 -4.17 17.55
C GLN A 218 16.76 -3.47 17.75
N GLY A 219 16.21 -3.48 18.97
CA GLY A 219 14.93 -2.82 19.25
C GLY A 219 13.74 -3.53 18.62
N LEU A 220 12.97 -2.84 17.77
CA LEU A 220 11.73 -3.36 17.18
C LEU A 220 11.97 -4.33 16.02
N SER A 221 13.20 -4.47 15.54
CA SER A 221 13.52 -5.25 14.35
C SER A 221 13.22 -6.74 14.52
N THR A 222 12.78 -7.36 13.43
CA THR A 222 12.61 -8.81 13.31
C THR A 222 13.92 -9.54 12.97
N GLY A 223 15.00 -8.80 12.67
CA GLY A 223 16.26 -9.33 12.14
C GLY A 223 16.23 -9.63 10.64
N ALA A 224 15.09 -9.42 9.98
CA ALA A 224 14.92 -9.41 8.53
C ALA A 224 14.78 -7.97 8.00
N VAL A 225 14.60 -7.77 6.68
CA VAL A 225 14.19 -6.44 6.19
C VAL A 225 12.81 -6.13 6.76
N ASP A 226 12.76 -5.09 7.59
CA ASP A 226 11.59 -4.67 8.35
C ASP A 226 10.73 -3.66 7.58
N ALA A 227 11.37 -2.84 6.72
CA ALA A 227 10.66 -1.87 5.90
C ALA A 227 11.32 -1.66 4.54
N VAL A 228 10.51 -1.28 3.55
CA VAL A 228 10.98 -0.84 2.23
C VAL A 228 10.35 0.50 1.90
N LEU A 229 11.16 1.47 1.49
CA LEU A 229 10.69 2.76 1.02
C LEU A 229 10.80 2.85 -0.49
N GLY A 230 9.76 3.35 -1.15
CA GLY A 230 9.74 3.53 -2.60
C GLY A 230 9.43 4.99 -2.97
N ASP A 231 10.33 5.65 -3.68
CA ASP A 231 10.14 7.01 -4.21
C ASP A 231 10.42 7.10 -5.72
N ARG A 232 10.33 5.94 -6.39
CA ARG A 232 10.61 5.77 -7.82
C ARG A 232 11.99 6.35 -8.19
N PHE A 233 13.00 6.03 -7.38
CA PHE A 233 14.38 6.50 -7.57
C PHE A 233 14.50 8.03 -7.55
N GLY A 234 13.78 8.68 -6.63
CA GLY A 234 13.79 10.12 -6.42
C GLY A 234 12.89 10.92 -7.37
N THR A 235 12.05 10.27 -8.18
CA THR A 235 11.17 10.97 -9.12
C THR A 235 9.84 11.40 -8.51
N THR A 236 9.40 10.79 -7.40
CA THR A 236 8.09 11.08 -6.81
C THR A 236 8.14 11.91 -5.54
N CYS A 237 9.30 12.06 -4.88
CA CYS A 237 9.43 12.96 -3.73
C CYS A 237 10.84 13.57 -3.63
N ALA A 238 10.95 14.70 -2.94
CA ALA A 238 12.23 15.30 -2.61
C ALA A 238 13.02 14.42 -1.61
N LYS A 239 14.36 14.38 -1.73
CA LYS A 239 15.23 13.62 -0.82
C LYS A 239 14.94 13.84 0.69
N PRO A 240 14.66 15.06 1.16
CA PRO A 240 14.31 15.28 2.57
C PRO A 240 13.11 14.45 3.07
N VAL A 241 12.13 14.13 2.21
CA VAL A 241 10.97 13.30 2.56
C VAL A 241 11.41 11.87 2.90
N VAL A 242 12.10 11.21 1.97
CA VAL A 242 12.56 9.82 2.17
C VAL A 242 13.64 9.71 3.25
N LEU A 243 14.58 10.66 3.32
CA LEU A 243 15.60 10.68 4.37
C LEU A 243 14.99 10.91 5.75
N SER A 244 13.89 11.66 5.84
CA SER A 244 13.19 11.85 7.10
C SER A 244 12.60 10.54 7.62
N VAL A 245 11.98 9.76 6.73
CA VAL A 245 11.42 8.45 7.07
C VAL A 245 12.51 7.43 7.40
N LEU A 246 13.56 7.35 6.58
CA LEU A 246 14.71 6.46 6.83
C LEU A 246 15.28 6.68 8.22
N HIS A 247 15.56 7.94 8.59
CA HIS A 247 16.12 8.28 9.89
C HIS A 247 15.21 7.86 11.05
N ARG A 248 13.90 8.05 10.94
CA ARG A 248 12.94 7.65 11.97
C ARG A 248 12.89 6.13 12.16
N LEU A 249 12.90 5.38 11.06
CA LEU A 249 12.87 3.91 11.09
C LEU A 249 14.18 3.34 11.65
N TRP A 250 15.33 3.88 11.24
CA TRP A 250 16.64 3.51 11.77
C TRP A 250 16.80 3.78 13.26
N ASN A 251 16.28 4.90 13.76
CA ASN A 251 16.28 5.19 15.21
C ASN A 251 15.39 4.22 16.01
N SER A 252 14.48 3.51 15.35
CA SER A 252 13.70 2.41 15.95
C SER A 252 14.40 1.06 15.81
N GLY A 253 15.63 1.03 15.27
CA GLY A 253 16.46 -0.14 15.06
C GLY A 253 16.08 -0.99 13.85
N LEU A 254 15.15 -0.52 13.01
CA LEU A 254 14.64 -1.29 11.87
C LEU A 254 15.68 -1.42 10.75
N ILE A 255 15.68 -2.57 10.08
CA ILE A 255 16.44 -2.82 8.85
C ILE A 255 15.59 -2.34 7.68
N VAL A 256 16.03 -1.27 7.02
CA VAL A 256 15.27 -0.60 5.95
C VAL A 256 16.00 -0.68 4.62
N GLU A 257 15.28 -1.05 3.57
CA GLU A 257 15.76 -0.95 2.19
C GLU A 257 15.06 0.19 1.44
N TRP A 258 15.74 0.73 0.43
CA TRP A 258 15.23 1.84 -0.37
C TRP A 258 15.20 1.45 -1.86
N ASN A 259 14.02 1.58 -2.44
CA ASN A 259 13.62 1.22 -3.79
C ASN A 259 13.78 -0.26 -4.17
N ARG A 260 13.97 -1.14 -3.18
CA ARG A 260 14.20 -2.57 -3.40
C ARG A 260 13.57 -3.44 -2.30
N PRO A 261 12.83 -4.51 -2.66
CA PRO A 261 12.44 -4.88 -4.03
C PRO A 261 11.36 -3.94 -4.61
N TYR A 262 10.79 -3.05 -3.80
CA TYR A 262 9.70 -2.16 -4.18
C TYR A 262 10.22 -0.73 -4.36
N ALA A 263 10.27 -0.26 -5.61
CA ALA A 263 10.57 1.14 -5.95
C ALA A 263 9.36 2.08 -5.82
N GLY A 264 8.19 1.53 -5.50
CA GLY A 264 6.91 2.23 -5.51
C GLY A 264 6.03 1.88 -6.71
N GLY A 265 4.73 1.86 -6.46
CA GLY A 265 3.66 1.48 -7.38
C GLY A 265 3.10 2.64 -8.20
N TYR A 266 1.93 2.40 -8.79
CA TYR A 266 1.23 3.35 -9.65
C TYR A 266 0.77 4.60 -8.90
N ILE A 267 0.29 4.48 -7.66
CA ILE A 267 -0.26 5.60 -6.89
C ILE A 267 0.77 6.72 -6.75
N ILE A 268 1.97 6.41 -6.26
CA ILE A 268 2.99 7.43 -6.07
C ILE A 268 3.55 7.93 -7.41
N GLN A 269 3.60 7.07 -8.44
CA GLN A 269 4.02 7.47 -9.78
C GLN A 269 3.03 8.43 -10.45
N HIS A 270 1.73 8.21 -10.22
CA HIS A 270 0.65 8.96 -10.85
C HIS A 270 0.36 10.28 -10.14
N HIS A 271 0.36 10.27 -8.80
CA HIS A 271 0.02 11.43 -7.99
C HIS A 271 1.24 12.23 -7.54
N GLY A 272 2.44 11.64 -7.52
CA GLY A 272 3.66 12.33 -7.17
C GLY A 272 4.10 13.28 -8.29
N ASP A 273 4.12 14.57 -7.97
CA ASP A 273 4.69 15.62 -8.82
C ASP A 273 5.42 16.63 -7.92
N PRO A 274 6.68 16.35 -7.55
CA PRO A 274 7.44 17.22 -6.66
C PRO A 274 7.60 18.65 -7.19
N LYS A 275 7.61 18.83 -8.52
CA LYS A 275 7.71 20.16 -9.15
C LYS A 275 6.43 20.96 -8.97
N ALA A 276 5.28 20.28 -8.90
CA ALA A 276 3.99 20.88 -8.53
C ALA A 276 3.72 20.87 -7.00
N GLY A 277 4.69 20.48 -6.17
CA GLY A 277 4.57 20.47 -4.72
C GLY A 277 3.83 19.26 -4.15
N VAL A 278 3.70 18.16 -4.89
CA VAL A 278 3.16 16.89 -4.38
C VAL A 278 4.28 15.86 -4.27
N HIS A 279 4.69 15.57 -3.04
CA HIS A 279 5.71 14.56 -2.76
C HIS A 279 5.07 13.25 -2.36
N ALA A 280 5.30 12.18 -3.10
CA ALA A 280 4.71 10.87 -2.84
C ALA A 280 5.77 9.82 -2.51
N LEU A 281 5.57 9.11 -1.40
CA LEU A 281 6.43 8.05 -0.90
C LEU A 281 5.60 6.82 -0.55
N GLN A 282 6.02 5.66 -1.07
CA GLN A 282 5.46 4.37 -0.65
C GLN A 282 6.25 3.84 0.56
N VAL A 283 5.52 3.38 1.57
CA VAL A 283 6.07 2.78 2.78
C VAL A 283 5.50 1.38 2.94
N GLU A 284 6.38 0.38 2.82
CA GLU A 284 6.07 -1.03 3.03
C GLU A 284 6.61 -1.44 4.40
N LEU A 285 5.74 -1.86 5.32
CA LEU A 285 6.16 -2.46 6.59
C LEU A 285 6.02 -3.97 6.54
N SER A 286 7.02 -4.70 7.04
CA SER A 286 6.89 -6.14 7.26
C SER A 286 5.78 -6.42 8.26
N ARG A 287 4.81 -7.26 7.90
CA ARG A 287 3.72 -7.67 8.79
C ARG A 287 4.24 -8.36 10.05
N ASP A 288 5.39 -9.04 9.96
CA ASP A 288 6.03 -9.73 11.10
C ASP A 288 6.43 -8.76 12.23
N LEU A 289 6.49 -7.45 11.96
CA LEU A 289 6.72 -6.43 13.00
C LEU A 289 5.55 -6.30 13.97
N TYR A 290 4.32 -6.51 13.52
CA TYR A 290 3.12 -6.15 14.29
C TYR A 290 2.01 -7.21 14.25
N LEU A 291 2.13 -8.27 13.45
CA LEU A 291 1.21 -9.41 13.39
C LEU A 291 1.94 -10.75 13.54
N ASP A 292 1.25 -11.72 14.13
CA ASP A 292 1.66 -13.11 14.14
C ASP A 292 1.17 -13.87 12.89
N LYS A 293 1.49 -15.18 12.82
CA LYS A 293 1.08 -16.04 11.69
C LYS A 293 -0.43 -16.24 11.57
N ALA A 294 -1.19 -15.97 12.63
CA ALA A 294 -2.65 -16.01 12.66
C ALA A 294 -3.26 -14.61 12.43
N LEU A 295 -2.45 -13.63 11.98
CA LEU A 295 -2.83 -12.25 11.76
C LEU A 295 -3.37 -11.57 13.02
N GLN A 296 -2.90 -11.98 14.20
CA GLN A 296 -3.21 -11.32 15.46
C GLN A 296 -2.11 -10.33 15.84
N PRO A 297 -2.44 -9.19 16.46
CA PRO A 297 -1.44 -8.24 16.95
C PRO A 297 -0.38 -8.87 17.85
N THR A 298 0.90 -8.59 17.58
CA THR A 298 2.01 -9.01 18.46
C THR A 298 2.20 -8.02 19.61
N ALA A 299 3.11 -8.35 20.54
CA ALA A 299 3.51 -7.43 21.60
C ALA A 299 4.09 -6.10 21.07
N ASN A 300 4.70 -6.11 19.88
CA ASN A 300 5.29 -4.93 19.26
C ASN A 300 4.25 -4.01 18.58
N HIS A 301 3.00 -4.45 18.41
CA HIS A 301 2.00 -3.71 17.64
C HIS A 301 1.82 -2.27 18.14
N ALA A 302 1.74 -2.06 19.46
CA ALA A 302 1.58 -0.73 20.04
C ALA A 302 2.79 0.18 19.76
N ASP A 303 4.00 -0.36 19.88
CA ASP A 303 5.23 0.39 19.61
C ASP A 303 5.39 0.72 18.12
N ILE A 304 4.99 -0.19 17.24
CA ILE A 304 4.95 0.05 15.78
C ILE A 304 3.92 1.13 15.44
N ALA A 305 2.72 1.10 16.05
CA ALA A 305 1.72 2.14 15.86
C ALA A 305 2.21 3.51 16.34
N ALA A 306 2.88 3.58 17.49
CA ALA A 306 3.49 4.81 18.00
C ALA A 306 4.62 5.32 17.08
N MET A 307 5.42 4.41 16.53
CA MET A 307 6.45 4.74 15.54
C MET A 307 5.84 5.32 14.25
N VAL A 308 4.77 4.71 13.73
CA VAL A 308 4.06 5.19 12.55
C VAL A 308 3.48 6.59 12.77
N LEU A 309 2.88 6.84 13.94
CA LEU A 309 2.40 8.18 14.32
C LEU A 309 3.55 9.19 14.32
N SER A 310 4.66 8.88 14.98
CA SER A 310 5.84 9.76 15.04
C SER A 310 6.46 10.02 13.66
N LEU A 311 6.42 9.03 12.76
CA LEU A 311 6.87 9.16 11.37
C LEU A 311 6.01 10.18 10.61
N ILE A 312 4.69 10.06 10.69
CA ILE A 312 3.74 10.94 10.01
C ILE A 312 3.87 12.38 10.53
N GLU A 313 3.95 12.55 11.85
CA GLU A 313 4.18 13.84 12.49
C GLU A 313 5.49 14.50 11.99
N ARG A 314 6.57 13.72 11.92
CA ARG A 314 7.87 14.21 11.44
C ARG A 314 7.83 14.65 9.98
N LEU A 315 7.09 13.94 9.13
CA LEU A 315 6.89 14.34 7.73
C LEU A 315 6.13 15.65 7.64
N GLY A 316 5.05 15.81 8.40
CA GLY A 316 4.25 17.03 8.41
C GLY A 316 4.99 18.26 8.93
N ALA A 317 6.06 18.06 9.71
CA ALA A 317 6.92 19.13 10.25
C ALA A 317 8.10 19.50 9.34
N LEU A 318 8.24 18.91 8.15
CA LEU A 318 9.31 19.27 7.21
C LEU A 318 9.16 20.71 6.74
N ASP A 319 10.28 21.43 6.63
CA ASP A 319 10.29 22.82 6.18
C ASP A 319 9.80 22.93 4.72
N PRO A 320 8.70 23.66 4.46
CA PRO A 320 8.18 23.85 3.10
C PRO A 320 9.17 24.59 2.18
N ALA A 321 10.09 25.39 2.72
CA ALA A 321 11.13 26.04 1.93
C ALA A 321 12.12 25.01 1.36
N VAL A 322 12.47 24.00 2.16
CA VAL A 322 13.33 22.90 1.71
C VAL A 322 12.63 22.07 0.65
N LEU A 323 11.35 21.76 0.82
CA LEU A 323 10.61 20.90 -0.12
C LEU A 323 10.34 21.56 -1.49
N ARG A 324 10.31 22.90 -1.53
CA ARG A 324 10.05 23.69 -2.75
C ARG A 324 11.31 24.18 -3.45
N ASP A 325 12.50 23.83 -2.94
CA ASP A 325 13.76 24.24 -3.55
C ASP A 325 13.89 23.59 -4.96
N PRO A 326 13.88 24.40 -6.04
CA PRO A 326 13.96 23.88 -7.40
C PRO A 326 15.23 23.07 -7.68
N SER A 327 16.33 23.37 -6.97
CA SER A 327 17.62 22.69 -7.13
C SER A 327 17.57 21.21 -6.72
N LEU A 328 16.55 20.80 -5.95
CA LEU A 328 16.32 19.40 -5.60
C LEU A 328 15.82 18.55 -6.79
N PHE A 329 15.36 19.20 -7.86
CA PHE A 329 14.76 18.55 -9.03
C PHE A 329 15.50 18.85 -10.33
N GLU A 330 16.62 19.57 -10.27
CA GLU A 330 17.55 19.72 -11.38
C GLU A 330 18.37 18.42 -11.48
N GLY A 331 18.12 17.64 -12.54
CA GLY A 331 19.00 16.55 -12.93
C GLY A 331 20.28 17.10 -13.56
N GLU A 332 21.33 16.28 -13.62
CA GLU A 332 22.58 16.53 -14.34
C GLU A 332 22.39 16.63 -15.88
N ASP A 333 21.45 17.45 -16.36
CA ASP A 333 21.33 17.79 -17.79
C ASP A 333 22.40 18.80 -18.24
N SER A 334 23.36 19.15 -17.36
CA SER A 334 24.48 20.05 -17.64
C SER A 334 25.80 19.35 -17.98
N LEU A 335 25.78 18.03 -18.23
CA LEU A 335 26.93 17.30 -18.79
C LEU A 335 26.61 16.84 -20.22
N ALA A 336 26.39 17.83 -21.09
CA ALA A 336 26.46 17.67 -22.53
C ALA A 336 27.81 18.18 -23.05
#